data_AF-A0AA39ZPA6-F1
#
_entry.id   AF-A0AA39ZPA6-F1
#
_cell.length_a   1.000
_cell.length_b   1.000
_cell.length_c   1.000
_cell.angle_alpha   90.00
_cell.angle_beta   90.00
_cell.angle_gamma   90.00
#
_symmetry.space_group_name_H-M   'P 1'
#
loop_
_entity.id
_entity.type
_entity.pdbx_description
1 polymer ?
#
loop_
_entity_poly.entity_id
_entity_poly.type
_entity_poly.pdbx_seq_one_letter_code
_entity_poly.pdbx_strand_id
1 'polypeptide(L)'
;LSHNVPVPSLGDDMILVKTAAVSVNPVDTKMVGGYVTPGSIAGCDFAGKVVAIGSAVKSIAIGDRVCGAVMGMNPLQPDVGAFAN
;
A
#
# COMPACT_ATOMS: atom_id res chain seq x y z
N LEU A 1 4.85 6.43 14.21
CA LEU A 1 4.14 5.22 13.73
C LEU A 1 2.77 5.20 14.39
N SER A 2 1.70 4.95 13.62
CA SER A 2 0.34 4.82 14.15
C SER A 2 -0.05 3.34 14.17
N HIS A 3 -0.79 2.91 15.19
CA HIS A 3 -1.28 1.54 15.34
C HIS A 3 -2.79 1.42 15.14
N ASN A 4 -3.48 2.54 14.92
CA ASN A 4 -4.94 2.63 14.79
C ASN A 4 -5.29 3.37 13.50
N VAL A 5 -4.74 2.92 12.37
CA VAL A 5 -5.07 3.47 11.05
C VAL A 5 -6.27 2.68 10.50
N PRO A 6 -7.34 3.33 10.02
CA PRO A 6 -8.45 2.62 9.39
C PRO A 6 -8.01 1.95 8.09
N VAL A 7 -8.75 0.93 7.67
CA VAL A 7 -8.58 0.37 6.33
C VAL A 7 -8.93 1.45 5.30
N PRO A 8 -8.06 1.74 4.32
CA PRO A 8 -8.33 2.74 3.30
C PRO A 8 -9.57 2.45 2.46
N SER A 9 -10.21 3.51 1.98
CA SER A 9 -11.27 3.40 0.97
C SER A 9 -10.68 2.93 -0.36
N LEU A 10 -11.32 1.95 -0.99
CA LEU A 10 -10.86 1.37 -2.23
C LEU A 10 -11.41 2.13 -3.44
N GLY A 11 -10.52 2.61 -4.32
CA GLY A 11 -10.91 3.20 -5.61
C GLY A 11 -11.39 2.16 -6.62
N ASP A 12 -12.13 2.60 -7.64
CA ASP A 12 -12.74 1.70 -8.63
C ASP A 12 -11.73 0.88 -9.44
N ASP A 13 -10.53 1.40 -9.67
CA ASP A 13 -9.44 0.78 -10.43
C ASP A 13 -8.37 0.15 -9.54
N MET A 14 -8.62 0.02 -8.23
CA MET A 14 -7.66 -0.44 -7.26
C MET A 14 -8.00 -1.81 -6.69
N ILE A 15 -7.02 -2.43 -6.03
CA ILE A 15 -7.21 -3.62 -5.21
C ILE A 15 -6.75 -3.32 -3.78
N LEU A 16 -7.42 -3.92 -2.79
CA LEU A 16 -6.94 -3.94 -1.41
C LEU A 16 -6.26 -5.27 -1.14
N VAL A 17 -5.03 -5.21 -0.65
CA VAL A 17 -4.21 -6.39 -0.37
C VAL A 17 -3.99 -6.50 1.13
N LYS A 18 -4.35 -7.65 1.70
CA LYS A 18 -3.88 -8.03 3.03
C LYS A 18 -2.43 -8.47 2.90
N THR A 19 -1.53 -7.59 3.29
CA THR A 19 -0.08 -7.80 3.24
C THR A 19 0.31 -8.99 4.11
N ALA A 20 1.15 -9.87 3.56
CA ALA A 20 1.73 -11.00 4.27
C ALA A 20 3.24 -10.82 4.50
N ALA A 21 3.91 -10.13 3.58
CA ALA A 21 5.31 -9.77 3.68
C ALA A 21 5.57 -8.43 2.98
N VAL A 22 6.59 -7.73 3.46
CA VAL A 22 7.13 -6.50 2.86
C VAL A 22 8.64 -6.63 2.73
N SER A 23 9.22 -5.88 1.79
CA SER A 23 10.68 -5.70 1.74
C SER A 23 11.08 -4.44 2.51
N VAL A 24 12.31 -4.40 2.98
CA VAL A 24 12.95 -3.16 3.44
C VAL A 24 14.05 -2.84 2.44
N ASN A 25 13.97 -1.65 1.84
CA ASN A 25 14.82 -1.20 0.76
C ASN A 25 15.72 -0.02 1.20
N PRO A 26 16.83 0.24 0.49
CA PRO A 26 17.62 1.46 0.70
C PRO A 26 16.86 2.77 0.46
N VAL A 27 15.72 2.75 -0.24
CA VAL A 27 14.88 3.95 -0.41
C VAL A 27 14.18 4.32 0.90
N ASP A 28 13.80 3.34 1.72
CA ASP A 28 13.05 3.59 2.96
C ASP A 28 13.88 4.43 3.94
N THR A 29 15.19 4.23 3.99
CA THR A 29 16.10 5.03 4.83
C THR A 29 16.25 6.48 4.35
N LYS A 30 15.89 6.76 3.08
CA LYS A 30 15.94 8.11 2.48
C LYS A 30 14.65 8.88 2.67
N MET A 31 13.56 8.21 3.07
CA MET A 31 12.24 8.82 3.28
C MET A 31 12.18 9.57 4.62
N VAL A 32 13.01 10.61 4.72
CA VAL A 32 13.18 11.46 5.91
C VAL A 32 13.15 12.94 5.52
N GLY A 33 12.91 13.83 6.49
CA GLY A 33 12.90 15.28 6.26
C GLY A 33 11.82 15.69 5.25
N GLY A 34 12.21 16.46 4.22
CA GLY A 34 11.29 16.97 3.20
C GLY A 34 10.63 15.91 2.31
N TYR A 35 11.07 14.65 2.39
CA TYR A 35 10.43 13.52 1.71
C TYR A 35 9.29 12.88 2.51
N VAL A 36 9.09 13.29 3.77
CA VAL A 36 8.00 12.78 4.61
C VAL A 36 6.71 13.49 4.26
N THR A 37 5.70 12.72 3.88
CA THR A 37 4.31 13.17 3.81
C THR A 37 3.59 12.74 5.10
N PRO A 38 3.28 13.66 6.04
CA PRO A 38 2.60 13.28 7.28
C PRO A 38 1.24 12.61 7.02
N GLY A 39 0.95 11.54 7.76
CA GLY A 39 -0.30 10.79 7.63
C GLY A 39 -0.35 9.78 6.48
N SER A 40 0.62 9.78 5.58
CA SER A 40 0.69 8.81 4.49
C SER A 40 1.24 7.45 4.93
N ILE A 41 0.85 6.40 4.19
CA ILE A 41 1.36 5.04 4.37
C ILE A 41 2.75 4.92 3.72
N ALA A 42 3.70 4.34 4.44
CA ALA A 42 5.07 4.15 3.98
C ALA A 42 5.26 2.80 3.25
N GLY A 43 6.46 2.59 2.72
CA GLY A 43 6.89 1.31 2.14
C GLY A 43 6.52 1.14 0.67
N CYS A 44 7.39 0.43 -0.05
CA CYS A 44 7.27 0.27 -1.50
C CYS A 44 6.80 -1.12 -1.93
N ASP A 45 7.42 -2.19 -1.44
CA ASP A 45 7.11 -3.54 -1.95
C ASP A 45 6.29 -4.36 -0.97
N PHE A 46 5.38 -5.14 -1.52
CA PHE A 46 4.52 -6.05 -0.77
C PHE A 46 4.36 -7.39 -1.48
N ALA A 47 4.01 -8.40 -0.69
CA ALA A 47 3.37 -9.62 -1.16
C ALA A 47 2.22 -9.97 -0.21
N GLY A 48 1.08 -10.41 -0.76
CA GLY A 48 -0.10 -10.65 0.05
C GLY A 48 -1.25 -11.29 -0.72
N LYS A 49 -2.45 -11.21 -0.14
CA LYS A 49 -3.69 -11.68 -0.77
C LYS A 49 -4.65 -10.54 -1.03
N VAL A 50 -5.31 -10.55 -2.18
CA VAL A 50 -6.38 -9.61 -2.50
C VAL A 50 -7.59 -9.87 -1.60
N VAL A 51 -8.07 -8.84 -0.90
CA VAL A 51 -9.23 -8.92 0.01
C VAL A 51 -10.42 -8.08 -0.44
N ALA A 52 -10.19 -7.09 -1.31
CA ALA A 52 -11.25 -6.36 -2.00
C ALA A 52 -10.74 -5.86 -3.36
N ILE A 53 -11.66 -5.63 -4.30
CA ILE A 53 -11.37 -5.12 -5.64
C ILE A 53 -12.34 -3.99 -5.96
N GLY A 54 -11.85 -2.97 -6.66
CA GLY A 54 -12.67 -1.91 -7.24
C GLY A 54 -13.51 -2.41 -8.41
N SER A 55 -14.57 -1.69 -8.74
CA SER A 55 -15.57 -2.09 -9.74
C SER A 55 -15.01 -2.19 -11.18
N ALA A 56 -13.94 -1.45 -11.48
CA ALA A 56 -13.27 -1.40 -12.77
C ALA A 56 -12.18 -2.48 -12.93
N VAL A 57 -11.78 -3.18 -11.87
CA VAL A 57 -10.79 -4.27 -11.93
C VAL A 57 -11.39 -5.51 -12.59
N LYS A 58 -10.71 -6.08 -13.61
CA LYS A 58 -11.21 -7.22 -14.40
C LYS A 58 -10.34 -8.47 -14.37
N SER A 59 -9.04 -8.33 -14.18
CA SER A 59 -8.05 -9.43 -14.32
C SER A 59 -7.56 -10.01 -12.99
N ILE A 60 -8.01 -9.46 -11.86
CA ILE A 60 -7.61 -9.85 -10.51
C ILE A 60 -8.86 -10.18 -9.72
N ALA A 61 -8.83 -11.27 -8.96
CA ALA A 61 -9.92 -11.72 -8.12
C ALA A 61 -9.58 -11.64 -6.63
N ILE A 62 -10.61 -11.52 -5.80
CA ILE A 62 -10.47 -11.66 -4.35
C ILE A 62 -9.93 -13.08 -4.05
N GLY A 63 -8.91 -13.15 -3.19
CA GLY A 63 -8.21 -14.38 -2.83
C GLY A 63 -6.90 -14.61 -3.59
N ASP A 64 -6.67 -13.91 -4.71
CA ASP A 64 -5.44 -14.02 -5.48
C ASP A 64 -4.22 -13.65 -4.64
N ARG A 65 -3.12 -14.37 -4.85
CA ARG A 65 -1.81 -14.00 -4.30
C ARG A 65 -1.13 -13.06 -5.27
N VAL A 66 -0.75 -11.89 -4.78
CA VAL A 66 -0.13 -10.83 -5.57
C VAL A 66 1.13 -10.33 -4.87
N CYS A 67 2.05 -9.81 -5.68
CA CYS A 67 3.17 -9.00 -5.21
C CYS A 67 3.33 -7.81 -6.16
N GLY A 68 3.97 -6.75 -5.68
CA GLY A 68 4.19 -5.56 -6.47
C GLY A 68 4.92 -4.48 -5.71
N ALA A 69 5.12 -3.35 -6.40
CA ALA A 69 5.70 -2.15 -5.86
C ALA A 69 4.70 -0.99 -5.98
N VAL A 70 4.65 -0.14 -4.96
CA VAL A 70 3.86 1.09 -4.90
C VAL A 70 4.73 2.24 -4.43
N MET A 71 4.27 3.48 -4.65
CA MET A 71 4.95 4.66 -4.13
C MET A 71 4.48 4.95 -2.72
N GLY A 72 5.23 4.50 -1.71
CA GLY A 72 5.02 4.90 -0.33
C GLY A 72 5.30 6.39 -0.11
N MET A 73 4.65 6.97 0.90
CA MET A 73 4.71 8.40 1.24
C MET A 73 4.35 9.38 0.11
N ASN A 74 3.51 8.94 -0.84
CA ASN A 74 3.04 9.78 -1.92
C ASN A 74 2.01 10.82 -1.42
N PRO A 75 2.28 12.14 -1.51
CA PRO A 75 1.32 13.17 -1.10
C PRO A 75 0.04 13.21 -1.94
N LEU A 76 0.06 12.68 -3.16
CA LEU A 76 -1.11 12.62 -4.04
C LEU A 76 -2.02 11.42 -3.76
N GLN A 77 -1.48 10.38 -3.11
CA GLN A 77 -2.20 9.15 -2.76
C GLN A 77 -1.73 8.65 -1.39
N PRO A 78 -2.01 9.39 -0.30
CA PRO A 78 -1.46 9.11 1.02
C PRO A 78 -1.90 7.75 1.59
N ASP A 79 -3.03 7.24 1.09
CA ASP A 79 -3.62 5.97 1.51
C ASP A 79 -3.03 4.75 0.78
N VAL A 80 -2.05 4.95 -0.12
CA VAL A 80 -1.35 3.89 -0.83
C VAL A 80 0.05 3.72 -0.24
N GLY A 81 0.38 2.50 0.17
CA GLY A 81 1.71 2.13 0.63
C GLY A 81 1.78 0.67 1.07
N ALA A 82 2.99 0.11 1.13
CA ALA A 82 3.18 -1.32 1.42
C ALA A 82 3.19 -1.66 2.91
N PHE A 83 3.55 -0.73 3.80
CA PHE A 83 3.69 -0.98 5.25
C PHE A 83 2.36 -0.83 6.00
N ALA A 84 1.26 -1.26 5.38
CA ALA A 84 -0.06 -1.35 6.00
C ALA A 84 -0.37 -2.82 6.39
N ASN A 85 -0.96 -3.00 7.57
CA ASN A 85 -1.37 -4.30 8.13
C ASN A 85 -2.89 -4.48 8.08
#